data_AF-T0ZH03-F1
#
_entry.id   AF-T0ZH03-F1
#
_cell.length_a   1.000
_cell.length_b   1.000
_cell.length_c   1.000
_cell.angle_alpha   90.00
_cell.angle_beta   90.00
_cell.angle_gamma   90.00
#
_symmetry.space_group_name_H-M   'P 1'
#
loop_
_entity.id
_entity.type
_entity.pdbx_description
1 polymer ?
#
loop_
_entity_poly.entity_id
_entity_poly.type
_entity_poly.pdbx_seq_one_letter_code
_entity_poly.pdbx_strand_id
1 'polypeptide(L)'
;MKEVFRGRNYEKILEVLEDKDFKTSDLLLWIDKNLPSEAIDQKDLMNAFDILSNGDIYMGRVMRKQHFRYITYAEDISAGVFNGIKNVNKKFVKYEFPSMIKRLSSSKSSRRTRNLALAKIGKFTHTSSKGARELLWFYSALASISRENRRELMLLLELDEKQMEIITK
;
A
#
# COMPACT_ATOMS: atom_id res chain seq x y z
N MET A 1 -3.91 16.50 -13.59
CA MET A 1 -4.14 15.03 -13.46
C MET A 1 -4.46 14.32 -14.79
N LYS A 2 -5.51 14.66 -15.55
CA LYS A 2 -5.76 14.07 -16.90
C LYS A 2 -4.54 14.21 -17.82
N GLU A 3 -3.85 15.34 -17.73
CA GLU A 3 -2.62 15.63 -18.48
C GLU A 3 -1.52 14.57 -18.24
N VAL A 4 -1.43 13.94 -17.06
CA VAL A 4 -0.38 12.95 -16.75
C VAL A 4 -0.46 11.72 -17.65
N PHE A 5 -1.67 11.36 -18.08
CA PHE A 5 -1.84 10.20 -18.96
C PHE A 5 -2.07 10.55 -20.42
N ARG A 6 -2.78 11.66 -20.68
CA ARG A 6 -3.19 12.05 -22.04
C ARG A 6 -2.34 13.17 -22.63
N GLY A 7 -1.58 13.87 -21.79
CA GLY A 7 -0.71 14.95 -22.21
C GLY A 7 0.36 14.41 -23.15
N ARG A 8 0.71 15.21 -24.15
CA ARG A 8 1.84 14.95 -25.05
C ARG A 8 2.98 15.94 -24.85
N ASN A 9 2.81 16.91 -23.93
CA ASN A 9 3.81 17.89 -23.55
C ASN A 9 4.32 17.56 -22.14
N TYR A 10 5.59 17.17 -22.06
CA TYR A 10 6.24 16.80 -20.81
C TYR A 10 6.35 17.96 -19.82
N GLU A 11 6.74 19.14 -20.27
CA GLU A 11 6.94 20.33 -19.43
C GLU A 11 5.63 20.72 -18.74
N LYS A 12 4.53 20.73 -19.49
CA LYS A 12 3.20 21.02 -18.93
C LYS A 12 2.77 19.97 -17.90
N ILE A 13 3.13 18.71 -18.10
CA ILE A 13 2.82 17.65 -17.12
C ILE A 13 3.62 17.90 -15.85
N LEU A 14 4.92 18.25 -15.96
CA LEU A 14 5.75 18.59 -14.83
C LEU A 14 5.21 19.77 -14.03
N GLU A 15 4.84 20.87 -14.67
CA GLU A 15 4.25 22.02 -13.98
C GLU A 15 3.01 21.62 -13.15
N VAL A 16 2.13 20.79 -13.74
CA VAL A 16 0.94 20.26 -13.05
C VAL A 16 1.32 19.34 -11.88
N LEU A 17 2.43 18.61 -11.99
CA LEU A 17 2.93 17.77 -10.91
C LEU A 17 3.64 18.58 -9.83
N GLU A 18 4.32 19.67 -10.16
CA GLU A 18 4.99 20.54 -9.19
C GLU A 18 3.97 21.32 -8.35
N ASP A 19 2.88 21.79 -8.96
CA ASP A 19 1.79 22.56 -8.33
C ASP A 19 0.79 21.71 -7.52
N LYS A 20 1.13 20.46 -7.17
CA LYS A 20 0.23 19.54 -6.47
C LYS A 20 0.14 19.83 -4.96
N ASP A 21 -1.06 19.72 -4.40
CA ASP A 21 -1.32 19.83 -2.95
C ASP A 21 -1.01 18.56 -2.14
N PHE A 22 -0.56 17.48 -2.78
CA PHE A 22 -0.34 16.17 -2.15
C PHE A 22 1.08 15.65 -2.37
N LYS A 23 1.48 14.67 -1.54
CA LYS A 23 2.84 14.14 -1.59
C LYS A 23 3.08 13.35 -2.87
N THR A 24 4.32 13.35 -3.33
CA THR A 24 4.79 12.52 -4.46
C THR A 24 4.48 11.03 -4.27
N SER A 25 4.61 10.51 -3.05
CA SER A 25 4.21 9.12 -2.76
C SER A 25 2.73 8.86 -3.05
N ASP A 26 1.87 9.84 -2.79
CA ASP A 26 0.44 9.74 -3.04
C ASP A 26 0.13 9.91 -4.53
N LEU A 27 0.92 10.71 -5.25
CA LEU A 27 0.89 10.83 -6.71
C LEU A 27 1.12 9.49 -7.38
N LEU A 28 2.18 8.77 -7.02
CA LEU A 28 2.50 7.48 -7.64
C LEU A 28 1.38 6.46 -7.42
N LEU A 29 0.83 6.39 -6.20
CA LEU A 29 -0.33 5.55 -5.90
C LEU A 29 -1.57 5.97 -6.69
N TRP A 30 -1.75 7.27 -6.93
CA TRP A 30 -2.85 7.79 -7.73
C TRP A 30 -2.71 7.40 -9.19
N ILE A 31 -1.51 7.49 -9.75
CA ILE A 31 -1.21 7.07 -11.12
C ILE A 31 -1.46 5.55 -11.26
N ASP A 32 -0.93 4.74 -10.34
CA ASP A 32 -1.14 3.28 -10.26
C ASP A 32 -2.64 2.90 -10.28
N LYS A 33 -3.43 3.56 -9.43
CA LYS A 33 -4.87 3.28 -9.33
C LYS A 33 -5.63 3.54 -10.64
N ASN A 34 -5.21 4.55 -11.40
CA ASN A 34 -5.94 5.05 -12.57
C ASN A 34 -5.38 4.54 -13.90
N LEU A 35 -4.14 4.05 -13.93
CA LEU A 35 -3.47 3.51 -15.13
C LEU A 35 -4.35 2.50 -15.90
N PRO A 36 -4.94 1.48 -15.24
CA PRO A 36 -5.73 0.46 -15.95
C PRO A 36 -7.00 0.99 -16.61
N SER A 37 -7.49 2.14 -16.16
CA SER A 37 -8.68 2.76 -16.76
C SER A 37 -8.33 3.58 -18.02
N GLU A 38 -7.07 3.99 -18.14
CA GLU A 38 -6.59 4.83 -19.24
C GLU A 38 -5.83 4.03 -20.31
N ALA A 39 -4.95 3.11 -19.89
CA ALA A 39 -4.24 2.19 -20.76
C ALA A 39 -5.02 0.87 -20.88
N ILE A 40 -5.94 0.82 -21.85
CA ILE A 40 -6.78 -0.37 -22.09
C ILE A 40 -5.95 -1.51 -22.71
N ASP A 41 -5.02 -1.17 -23.60
CA ASP A 41 -4.16 -2.16 -24.23
C ASP A 41 -3.13 -2.70 -23.24
N GLN A 42 -2.96 -4.02 -23.21
CA GLN A 42 -2.09 -4.68 -22.25
C GLN A 42 -0.62 -4.28 -22.42
N LYS A 43 -0.18 -4.01 -23.65
CA LYS A 43 1.20 -3.59 -23.92
C LYS A 43 1.43 -2.16 -23.43
N ASP A 44 0.47 -1.26 -23.67
CA ASP A 44 0.52 0.11 -23.16
C ASP A 44 0.51 0.13 -21.62
N LEU A 45 -0.34 -0.69 -21.00
CA LEU A 45 -0.42 -0.84 -19.55
C LEU A 45 0.92 -1.31 -18.95
N MET A 46 1.53 -2.33 -19.55
CA MET A 46 2.85 -2.84 -19.15
C MET A 46 3.92 -1.74 -19.25
N ASN A 47 4.04 -1.08 -20.41
CA ASN A 47 5.04 -0.03 -20.61
C ASN A 47 4.87 1.12 -19.62
N ALA A 48 3.63 1.54 -19.37
CA ALA A 48 3.32 2.61 -18.43
C ALA A 48 3.65 2.20 -16.97
N PHE A 49 3.42 0.95 -16.59
CA PHE A 49 3.84 0.44 -15.28
C PHE A 49 5.36 0.32 -15.13
N ASP A 50 6.09 -0.04 -16.18
CA ASP A 50 7.55 -0.09 -16.15
C ASP A 50 8.15 1.30 -15.87
N ILE A 51 7.58 2.34 -16.49
CA ILE A 51 7.97 3.73 -16.22
C ILE A 51 7.62 4.12 -14.77
N LEU A 52 6.39 3.84 -14.33
CA LEU A 52 5.95 4.17 -12.97
C LEU A 52 6.80 3.46 -11.90
N SER A 53 7.14 2.19 -12.13
CA SER A 53 8.00 1.38 -11.26
C SER A 53 9.38 2.03 -11.05
N ASN A 54 9.96 2.60 -12.11
CA ASN A 54 11.21 3.35 -11.98
C ASN A 54 11.05 4.57 -11.07
N GLY A 55 9.93 5.30 -11.16
CA GLY A 55 9.62 6.39 -10.24
C GLY A 55 9.52 5.94 -8.79
N ASP A 56 8.86 4.81 -8.53
CA ASP A 56 8.69 4.24 -7.19
C ASP A 56 10.04 3.83 -6.57
N ILE A 57 10.97 3.33 -7.37
CA ILE A 57 12.34 3.03 -6.90
C ILE A 57 13.02 4.28 -6.32
N TYR A 58 12.87 5.44 -6.96
CA TYR A 58 13.40 6.70 -6.43
C TYR A 58 12.69 7.12 -5.15
N MET A 59 11.37 6.93 -5.06
CA MET A 59 10.62 7.18 -3.83
C MET A 59 11.11 6.27 -2.68
N GLY A 60 11.39 5.00 -2.97
CA GLY A 60 12.02 4.07 -2.03
C GLY A 60 13.42 4.53 -1.58
N ARG A 61 14.21 5.13 -2.47
CA ARG A 61 15.51 5.74 -2.14
C ARG A 61 15.35 6.96 -1.23
N VAL A 62 14.35 7.82 -1.46
CA VAL A 62 14.03 8.95 -0.55
C VAL A 62 13.78 8.42 0.86
N MET A 63 12.94 7.40 1.00
CA MET A 63 12.61 6.84 2.32
C MET A 63 13.82 6.25 3.04
N ARG A 64 14.70 5.52 2.32
CA ARG A 64 15.88 4.88 2.90
C ARG A 64 17.02 5.84 3.21
N LYS A 65 17.28 6.80 2.33
CA LYS A 65 18.44 7.71 2.41
C LYS A 65 18.10 9.09 2.99
N GLN A 66 16.82 9.42 3.14
CA GLN A 66 16.35 10.76 3.52
C GLN A 66 16.88 11.87 2.61
N HIS A 67 17.22 11.55 1.36
CA HIS A 67 17.75 12.49 0.38
C HIS A 67 16.61 13.00 -0.51
N PHE A 68 16.00 14.11 -0.11
CA PHE A 68 14.76 14.62 -0.71
C PHE A 68 14.89 15.09 -2.16
N ARG A 69 16.10 15.37 -2.68
CA ARG A 69 16.29 15.68 -4.11
C ARG A 69 15.84 14.53 -5.04
N TYR A 70 15.79 13.28 -4.53
CA TYR A 70 15.27 12.15 -5.30
C TYR A 70 13.76 12.24 -5.58
N ILE A 71 13.03 13.13 -4.89
CA ILE A 71 11.62 13.38 -5.16
C ILE A 71 11.44 13.94 -6.58
N THR A 72 12.24 14.92 -6.97
CA THR A 72 12.16 15.52 -8.31
C THR A 72 12.35 14.47 -9.40
N TYR A 73 13.33 13.57 -9.25
CA TYR A 73 13.52 12.45 -10.18
C TYR A 73 12.33 11.49 -10.21
N ALA A 74 11.70 11.21 -9.06
CA ALA A 74 10.51 10.37 -9.03
C ALA A 74 9.35 11.03 -9.79
N GLU A 75 9.20 12.35 -9.68
CA GLU A 75 8.19 13.15 -10.39
C GLU A 75 8.46 13.21 -11.89
N ASP A 76 9.71 13.49 -12.29
CA ASP A 76 10.16 13.48 -13.68
C ASP A 76 9.86 12.15 -14.36
N ILE A 77 10.23 11.04 -13.72
CA ILE A 77 9.99 9.71 -14.27
C ILE A 77 8.49 9.42 -14.33
N SER A 78 7.74 9.79 -13.28
CA SER A 78 6.28 9.58 -13.23
C SER A 78 5.54 10.43 -14.26
N ALA A 79 6.04 11.63 -14.58
CA ALA A 79 5.53 12.46 -15.66
C ALA A 79 5.67 11.76 -17.01
N GLY A 80 6.69 10.91 -17.19
CA GLY A 80 6.92 10.14 -18.41
C GLY A 80 5.91 9.03 -18.69
N VAL A 81 4.97 8.73 -17.77
CA VAL A 81 4.01 7.61 -17.90
C VAL A 81 3.18 7.69 -19.18
N PHE A 82 2.82 8.90 -19.67
CA PHE A 82 2.08 9.05 -20.93
C PHE A 82 2.82 8.46 -22.14
N ASN A 83 4.16 8.37 -22.11
CA ASN A 83 4.95 7.78 -23.20
C ASN A 83 4.72 6.27 -23.33
N GLY A 84 4.37 5.60 -22.22
CA GLY A 84 3.97 4.20 -22.23
C GLY A 84 2.60 3.95 -22.86
N ILE A 85 1.77 4.99 -22.99
CA ILE A 85 0.39 4.92 -23.46
C ILE A 85 0.29 5.44 -24.91
N LYS A 86 0.35 4.52 -25.88
CA LYS A 86 0.20 4.87 -27.29
C LYS A 86 -1.27 5.09 -27.63
N ASN A 87 -2.12 4.16 -27.22
CA ASN A 87 -3.55 4.14 -27.48
C ASN A 87 -4.33 4.66 -26.27
N VAL A 88 -4.44 5.97 -26.19
CA VAL A 88 -5.20 6.63 -25.11
C VAL A 88 -6.68 6.24 -25.20
N ASN A 89 -7.29 5.96 -24.04
CA ASN A 89 -8.71 5.66 -23.97
C ASN A 89 -9.55 6.83 -24.46
N LYS A 90 -10.35 6.59 -25.52
CA LYS A 90 -11.27 7.58 -26.10
C LYS A 90 -12.50 7.83 -25.22
N LYS A 91 -12.82 6.91 -24.33
CA LYS A 91 -13.96 7.03 -23.41
C LYS A 91 -13.62 8.01 -22.28
N PHE A 92 -14.68 8.52 -21.65
CA PHE A 92 -14.54 9.25 -20.40
C PHE A 92 -14.01 8.31 -19.31
N VAL A 93 -12.93 8.74 -18.64
CA VAL A 93 -12.36 8.04 -17.50
C VAL A 93 -12.58 8.91 -16.28
N LYS A 94 -13.25 8.35 -15.27
CA LYS A 94 -13.38 8.99 -13.97
C LYS A 94 -12.14 8.65 -13.16
N TYR A 95 -11.31 9.64 -12.89
CA TYR A 95 -10.14 9.43 -12.04
C TYR A 95 -10.52 9.41 -10.56
N GLU A 96 -9.98 8.42 -9.84
CA GLU A 96 -10.29 8.19 -8.43
C GLU A 96 -9.04 8.26 -7.57
N PHE A 97 -9.19 8.80 -6.36
CA PHE A 97 -8.12 8.79 -5.38
C PHE A 97 -7.82 7.36 -4.89
N PRO A 98 -6.57 7.00 -4.56
CA PRO A 98 -6.21 5.68 -4.08
C PRO A 98 -7.00 5.25 -2.83
N SER A 99 -7.90 4.30 -3.02
CA SER A 99 -8.63 3.68 -1.91
C SER A 99 -7.70 2.91 -0.95
N MET A 100 -6.50 2.53 -1.42
CA MET A 100 -5.48 1.87 -0.61
C MET A 100 -5.04 2.72 0.59
N ILE A 101 -4.87 4.04 0.42
CA ILE A 101 -4.46 4.93 1.52
C ILE A 101 -5.50 4.92 2.63
N LYS A 102 -6.78 5.07 2.25
CA LYS A 102 -7.92 5.00 3.18
C LYS A 102 -7.98 3.65 3.89
N ARG A 103 -7.80 2.54 3.16
CA ARG A 103 -7.79 1.17 3.70
C ARG A 103 -6.62 0.92 4.66
N LEU A 104 -5.43 1.42 4.33
CA LEU A 104 -4.24 1.29 5.18
C LEU A 104 -4.38 2.09 6.47
N SER A 105 -5.00 3.27 6.37
CA SER A 105 -5.32 4.13 7.52
C SER A 105 -6.36 3.47 8.43
N SER A 106 -7.50 3.02 7.89
CA SER A 106 -8.57 2.39 8.69
C SER A 106 -8.10 1.10 9.37
N SER A 107 -7.27 0.31 8.70
CA SER A 107 -6.73 -0.94 9.26
C SER A 107 -5.52 -0.73 10.19
N LYS A 108 -4.97 0.48 10.31
CA LYS A 108 -3.72 0.75 11.07
C LYS A 108 -3.82 0.31 12.53
N SER A 109 -4.91 0.66 13.20
CA SER A 109 -5.15 0.31 14.60
C SER A 109 -5.25 -1.20 14.79
N SER A 110 -6.09 -1.88 13.99
CA SER A 110 -6.25 -3.33 14.02
C SER A 110 -4.94 -4.07 13.74
N ARG A 111 -4.16 -3.64 12.74
CA ARG A 111 -2.84 -4.21 12.44
C ARG A 111 -1.86 -4.04 13.60
N ARG A 112 -1.86 -2.87 14.26
CA ARG A 112 -1.02 -2.63 15.45
C ARG A 112 -1.37 -3.60 16.57
N THR A 113 -2.64 -3.73 16.92
CA THR A 113 -3.09 -4.63 17.99
C THR A 113 -2.79 -6.09 17.65
N ARG A 114 -3.03 -6.52 16.40
CA ARG A 114 -2.63 -7.86 15.93
C ARG A 114 -1.14 -8.10 16.07
N ASN A 115 -0.30 -7.14 15.66
CA ASN A 115 1.15 -7.29 15.74
C ASN A 115 1.65 -7.39 17.19
N LEU A 116 1.04 -6.67 18.13
CA LEU A 116 1.35 -6.80 19.55
C LEU A 116 0.98 -8.20 20.08
N ALA A 117 -0.18 -8.71 19.70
CA ALA A 117 -0.62 -10.04 20.07
C ALA A 117 0.32 -11.13 19.50
N LEU A 118 0.70 -11.00 18.22
CA LEU A 118 1.66 -11.88 17.56
C LEU A 118 3.06 -11.82 18.20
N ALA A 119 3.48 -10.67 18.73
CA ALA A 119 4.75 -10.55 19.44
C ALA A 119 4.73 -11.34 20.76
N LYS A 120 3.61 -11.31 21.50
CA LYS A 120 3.42 -12.09 22.74
C LYS A 120 3.41 -13.60 22.45
N ILE A 121 2.66 -14.03 21.43
CA ILE A 121 2.66 -15.43 20.96
C ILE A 121 4.06 -15.86 20.50
N GLY A 122 4.74 -15.02 19.72
CA GLY A 122 6.10 -15.28 19.26
C GLY A 122 7.09 -15.42 20.41
N LYS A 123 6.98 -14.59 21.45
CA LYS A 123 7.79 -14.69 22.67
C LYS A 123 7.55 -16.01 23.41
N PHE A 124 6.31 -16.46 23.52
CA PHE A 124 5.96 -17.73 24.16
C PHE A 124 6.42 -18.96 23.36
N THR A 125 6.28 -18.90 22.04
CA THR A 125 6.63 -20.01 21.12
C THR A 125 8.08 -19.99 20.63
N HIS A 126 8.86 -18.98 21.02
CA HIS A 126 10.20 -18.70 20.48
C HIS A 126 10.24 -18.59 18.96
N THR A 127 9.19 -18.01 18.35
CA THR A 127 9.10 -17.80 16.90
C THR A 127 9.04 -16.31 16.54
N SER A 128 9.40 -16.01 15.28
CA SER A 128 9.18 -14.67 14.73
C SER A 128 7.68 -14.33 14.66
N SER A 129 7.33 -13.05 14.58
CA SER A 129 5.92 -12.65 14.37
C SER A 129 5.30 -13.22 13.09
N LYS A 130 6.12 -13.61 12.11
CA LYS A 130 5.67 -14.32 10.90
C LYS A 130 5.30 -15.77 11.25
N GLY A 131 6.16 -16.49 11.97
CA GLY A 131 5.87 -17.85 12.43
C GLY A 131 4.67 -17.89 13.37
N ALA A 132 4.60 -16.97 14.34
CA ALA A 132 3.44 -16.83 15.22
C ALA A 132 2.12 -16.57 14.46
N ARG A 133 2.19 -15.93 13.28
CA ARG A 133 1.01 -15.69 12.43
C ARG A 133 0.50 -16.98 11.81
N GLU A 134 1.39 -17.89 11.44
CA GLU A 134 1.03 -19.22 10.91
C GLU A 134 0.35 -20.09 11.97
N LEU A 135 0.56 -19.80 13.26
CA LEU A 135 -0.08 -20.48 14.38
C LEU A 135 -1.42 -19.86 14.80
N LEU A 136 -1.84 -18.73 14.23
CA LEU A 136 -3.06 -18.03 14.66
C LEU A 136 -4.31 -18.90 14.57
N TRP A 137 -4.42 -19.76 13.55
CA TRP A 137 -5.56 -20.65 13.40
C TRP A 137 -5.72 -21.60 14.60
N PHE A 138 -4.61 -22.09 15.16
CA PHE A 138 -4.59 -22.99 16.30
C PHE A 138 -5.08 -22.29 17.56
N TYR A 139 -4.53 -21.11 17.87
CA TYR A 139 -4.95 -20.32 19.03
C TYR A 139 -6.39 -19.81 18.90
N SER A 140 -6.83 -19.45 17.69
CA SER A 140 -8.21 -19.07 17.42
C SER A 140 -9.17 -20.24 17.63
N ALA A 141 -8.81 -21.43 17.15
CA ALA A 141 -9.60 -22.65 17.35
C ALA A 141 -9.70 -23.00 18.84
N LEU A 142 -8.58 -23.02 19.57
CA LEU A 142 -8.56 -23.32 21.01
C LEU A 142 -9.44 -22.36 21.83
N ALA A 143 -9.37 -21.06 21.53
CA ALA A 143 -10.19 -20.05 22.20
C ALA A 143 -11.69 -20.14 21.87
N SER A 144 -12.03 -20.80 20.76
CA SER A 144 -13.42 -20.98 20.31
C SER A 144 -14.08 -22.23 20.91
N ILE A 145 -13.30 -23.18 21.45
CA ILE A 145 -13.81 -24.43 22.05
C ILE A 145 -14.56 -24.15 23.37
N SER A 146 -13.99 -23.31 24.25
CA SER A 146 -14.63 -23.00 25.53
C SER A 146 -14.25 -21.60 26.03
N ARG A 147 -15.10 -21.01 26.87
CA ARG A 147 -14.81 -19.71 27.53
C ARG A 147 -13.65 -19.83 28.52
N GLU A 148 -13.43 -21.00 29.08
CA GLU A 148 -12.35 -21.27 30.02
C GLU A 148 -11.00 -21.30 29.33
N ASN A 149 -10.87 -22.05 28.21
CA ASN A 149 -9.67 -22.07 27.37
C ASN A 149 -9.29 -20.66 26.90
N ARG A 150 -10.28 -19.85 26.54
CA ARG A 150 -10.04 -18.45 26.17
C ARG A 150 -9.42 -17.64 27.32
N ARG A 151 -9.91 -17.82 28.55
CA ARG A 151 -9.38 -17.12 29.73
C ARG A 151 -7.97 -17.59 30.06
N GLU A 152 -7.73 -18.90 30.02
CA GLU A 152 -6.40 -19.47 30.27
C GLU A 152 -5.38 -19.00 29.23
N LEU A 153 -5.74 -19.01 27.94
CA LEU A 153 -4.89 -18.49 26.87
C LEU A 153 -4.57 -17.00 27.05
N MET A 154 -5.57 -16.21 27.44
CA MET A 154 -5.35 -14.79 27.71
C MET A 154 -4.38 -14.57 28.89
N LEU A 155 -4.48 -15.37 29.95
CA LEU A 155 -3.55 -15.30 31.08
C LEU A 155 -2.14 -15.78 30.69
N LEU A 156 -2.03 -16.92 30.03
CA LEU A 156 -0.77 -17.54 29.64
C LEU A 156 0.05 -16.69 28.67
N LEU A 157 -0.62 -16.09 27.68
CA LEU A 157 0.00 -15.26 26.65
C LEU A 157 -0.03 -13.77 27.00
N GLU A 158 -0.52 -13.42 28.19
CA GLU A 158 -0.73 -12.05 28.67
C GLU A 158 -1.54 -11.19 27.68
N LEU A 159 -2.54 -11.74 27.00
CA LEU A 159 -3.32 -11.04 25.97
C LEU A 159 -4.44 -10.20 26.55
N ASP A 160 -4.59 -8.98 26.03
CA ASP A 160 -5.73 -8.11 26.36
C ASP A 160 -7.00 -8.58 25.63
N GLU A 161 -8.19 -8.22 26.11
CA GLU A 161 -9.46 -8.59 25.45
C GLU A 161 -9.50 -8.18 23.97
N LYS A 162 -9.02 -6.98 23.65
CA LYS A 162 -8.92 -6.47 22.27
C LYS A 162 -7.98 -7.29 21.40
N GLN A 163 -6.91 -7.83 21.98
CA GLN A 163 -5.94 -8.68 21.28
C GLN A 163 -6.54 -10.05 21.00
N MET A 164 -7.20 -10.63 22.00
CA MET A 164 -7.92 -11.90 21.87
C MET A 164 -9.01 -11.82 20.80
N GLU A 165 -9.82 -10.75 20.79
CA GLU A 165 -10.88 -10.56 19.80
C GLU A 165 -10.34 -10.51 18.36
N ILE A 166 -9.19 -9.85 18.15
CA ILE A 166 -8.55 -9.71 16.83
C ILE A 166 -7.91 -11.01 16.34
N ILE A 167 -7.55 -11.93 17.24
CA ILE A 167 -7.02 -13.26 16.90
C ILE A 167 -8.17 -14.22 16.53
N THR A 168 -9.33 -14.07 17.18
CA THR A 168 -10.50 -14.95 16.96
C THR A 168 -11.40 -14.54 15.79
N LYS A 169 -11.26 -13.30 15.30
CA LYS A 169 -11.98 -12.78 14.12
C LYS A 169 -11.33 -13.24 12.82
#